data_AF-A0A099KI88-F1
#
_entry.id   AF-A0A099KI88-F1
#
_cell.length_a   1.000
_cell.length_b   1.000
_cell.length_c   1.000
_cell.angle_alpha   90.00
_cell.angle_beta   90.00
_cell.angle_gamma   90.00
#
_symmetry.space_group_name_H-M   'P 1'
#
loop_
_entity.id
_entity.type
_entity.pdbx_description
1 polymer ?
#
loop_
_entity_poly.entity_id
_entity_poly.type
_entity_poly.pdbx_seq_one_letter_code
_entity_poly.pdbx_strand_id
1 'polypeptide(L)'
;MNKVIQVLEQMASDSSLQNKTDIETLLTTAKIKTGQSEAIIAKNVVSLERQLDICPDIICFLVPAEDDDKDSETDEDQARTQSVVNG
;
A
#
# COMPACT_ATOMS: atom_id res chain seq x y z
N MET A 1 -12.55 -1.59 -1.87
CA MET A 1 -12.92 -2.02 -0.50
C MET A 1 -12.18 -3.31 -0.20
N ASN A 2 -11.54 -3.43 0.97
CA ASN A 2 -10.72 -4.60 1.30
C ASN A 2 -11.61 -5.75 1.79
N LYS A 3 -11.52 -6.92 1.14
CA LYS A 3 -12.34 -8.10 1.45
C LYS A 3 -12.16 -8.57 2.89
N VAL A 4 -10.94 -8.49 3.43
CA VAL A 4 -10.64 -8.89 4.81
C VAL A 4 -11.40 -8.01 5.80
N ILE A 5 -11.45 -6.69 5.55
CA ILE A 5 -12.17 -5.75 6.40
C ILE A 5 -13.68 -6.02 6.38
N GLN A 6 -14.25 -6.31 5.21
CA GLN A 6 -15.68 -6.66 5.09
C GLN A 6 -16.03 -7.94 5.86
N VAL A 7 -15.17 -8.96 5.79
CA VAL A 7 -15.36 -10.20 6.56
C VAL A 7 -15.31 -9.92 8.06
N LEU A 8 -14.33 -9.13 8.53
CA LEU A 8 -14.19 -8.80 9.95
C LEU A 8 -15.38 -7.96 10.46
N GLU A 9 -15.86 -7.02 9.65
CA GLU A 9 -17.08 -6.24 9.93
C GLU A 9 -18.30 -7.15 10.06
N GLN A 10 -18.47 -8.10 9.14
CA GLN A 10 -19.58 -9.05 9.18
C GLN A 10 -19.50 -9.96 10.40
N MET A 11 -18.30 -10.46 10.74
CA MET A 11 -18.08 -11.25 11.96
C MET A 11 -18.40 -10.49 13.25
N ALA A 12 -18.16 -9.17 13.28
CA ALA A 12 -18.49 -8.33 14.43
C ALA A 12 -20.00 -8.01 14.51
N SER A 13 -20.67 -7.92 13.37
CA SER A 13 -22.07 -7.50 13.28
C SER A 13 -23.06 -8.66 13.33
N ASP A 14 -22.64 -9.87 12.98
CA ASP A 14 -23.49 -11.06 12.92
C ASP A 14 -23.15 -12.05 14.05
N SER A 15 -24.08 -12.19 14.99
CA SER A 15 -23.94 -13.11 16.13
C SER A 15 -24.00 -14.59 15.73
N SER A 16 -24.39 -14.94 14.51
CA SER A 16 -24.30 -16.32 14.02
C SER A 16 -22.85 -16.72 13.71
N LEU A 17 -21.99 -15.75 13.35
CA LEU A 17 -20.58 -15.95 12.99
C LEU A 17 -19.64 -16.07 14.20
N GLN A 18 -20.09 -16.70 15.27
CA GLN A 18 -19.32 -16.85 16.52
C GLN A 18 -18.63 -18.21 16.63
N ASN A 19 -19.03 -19.18 15.80
CA ASN A 19 -18.40 -20.49 15.76
C ASN A 19 -17.40 -20.61 14.59
N LYS A 20 -16.46 -21.53 14.74
CA LYS A 20 -15.34 -21.70 13.81
C LYS A 20 -15.79 -22.13 12.41
N THR A 21 -16.79 -23.00 12.30
CA THR A 21 -17.27 -23.54 11.02
C THR A 21 -17.92 -22.47 10.14
N ASP A 22 -18.72 -21.60 10.74
CA ASP A 22 -19.38 -20.51 10.01
C ASP A 22 -18.37 -19.46 9.55
N ILE A 23 -17.35 -19.18 10.38
CA ILE A 23 -16.23 -18.31 10.01
C ILE A 23 -15.43 -18.91 8.84
N GLU A 24 -15.11 -20.21 8.88
CA GLU A 24 -14.39 -20.90 7.80
C GLU A 24 -15.19 -20.87 6.47
N THR A 25 -16.50 -21.05 6.56
CA THR A 25 -17.41 -20.99 5.40
C THR A 25 -17.45 -19.59 4.80
N LEU A 26 -17.52 -18.56 5.65
CA LEU A 26 -17.50 -17.17 5.24
C LEU A 26 -16.17 -16.81 4.55
N LEU A 27 -15.04 -17.19 5.16
CA LEU A 27 -13.70 -16.95 4.61
C LEU A 27 -13.51 -17.61 3.24
N THR A 28 -14.03 -18.82 3.07
CA THR A 28 -14.01 -19.57 1.82
C THR A 28 -14.86 -18.86 0.75
N THR A 29 -16.07 -18.45 1.12
CA THR A 29 -17.00 -17.73 0.24
C THR A 29 -16.45 -16.39 -0.21
N ALA A 30 -15.82 -15.65 0.71
CA ALA A 30 -15.21 -14.35 0.45
C ALA A 30 -13.93 -14.43 -0.41
N LYS A 31 -13.39 -15.64 -0.63
CA LYS A 31 -12.15 -15.90 -1.39
C LYS A 31 -10.98 -15.08 -0.86
N ILE A 32 -10.81 -15.10 0.46
CA ILE A 32 -9.68 -14.49 1.17
C ILE A 32 -8.41 -15.33 0.91
N LYS A 33 -7.24 -14.70 0.87
CA LYS A 33 -5.96 -15.41 0.69
C LYS A 33 -5.75 -16.40 1.83
N THR A 34 -5.20 -17.58 1.53
CA THR A 34 -5.04 -18.68 2.50
C THR A 34 -4.37 -18.24 3.81
N GLY A 35 -3.26 -17.49 3.74
CA GLY A 35 -2.56 -17.01 4.94
C GLY A 35 -3.34 -16.00 5.79
N GLN A 36 -4.24 -15.23 5.19
CA GLN A 36 -5.11 -14.29 5.92
C GLN A 36 -6.26 -15.05 6.58
N SER A 37 -6.84 -16.03 5.89
CA SER A 37 -7.87 -16.92 6.46
C SER A 37 -7.35 -17.68 7.66
N GLU A 38 -6.15 -18.25 7.58
CA GLU A 38 -5.48 -18.94 8.68
C GLU A 38 -5.25 -18.01 9.89
N ALA A 39 -4.78 -16.79 9.65
CA ALA A 39 -4.57 -15.81 10.70
C ALA A 39 -5.89 -15.42 11.40
N ILE A 40 -6.98 -15.29 10.65
CA ILE A 40 -8.32 -15.00 11.20
C ILE A 40 -8.83 -16.18 12.05
N ILE A 41 -8.72 -17.42 11.54
CA ILE A 41 -9.16 -18.63 12.27
C ILE A 41 -8.36 -18.82 13.56
N ALA A 42 -7.05 -18.60 13.51
CA ALA A 42 -6.15 -18.70 14.66
C ALA A 42 -6.24 -17.49 15.61
N LYS A 43 -7.03 -16.46 15.28
CA LYS A 43 -7.08 -15.16 15.99
C LYS A 43 -5.69 -14.53 16.16
N ASN A 44 -4.80 -14.75 15.20
CA ASN A 44 -3.44 -14.25 15.23
C ASN A 44 -3.38 -12.83 14.65
N VAL A 45 -3.63 -11.86 15.53
CA VAL A 45 -3.67 -10.43 15.18
C VAL A 45 -2.36 -9.96 14.57
N VAL A 46 -1.22 -10.32 15.16
CA VAL A 46 0.12 -9.89 14.69
C VAL A 46 0.40 -10.38 13.26
N SER A 47 0.05 -11.63 12.96
CA SER A 47 0.20 -12.16 11.61
C SER A 47 -0.73 -11.47 10.61
N LEU A 48 -1.97 -11.20 11.01
CA LEU A 48 -2.94 -10.54 10.14
C LEU A 48 -2.55 -9.09 9.85
N GLU A 49 -2.09 -8.35 10.86
CA GLU A 49 -1.58 -6.97 10.72
C GLU A 49 -0.44 -6.91 9.71
N ARG A 50 0.59 -7.75 9.85
CA ARG A 50 1.72 -7.81 8.90
C ARG A 50 1.31 -8.12 7.47
N GLN A 51 0.26 -8.92 7.29
CA GLN A 51 -0.26 -9.27 5.96
C GLN A 51 -1.14 -8.17 5.35
N LEU A 52 -1.65 -7.25 6.18
CA LEU A 52 -2.46 -6.10 5.77
C LEU A 52 -1.66 -4.79 5.75
N ASP A 53 -0.48 -4.78 6.33
CA ASP A 53 0.45 -3.67 6.30
C ASP A 53 0.98 -3.47 4.87
N ILE A 54 0.44 -2.46 4.21
CA ILE A 54 0.78 -2.07 2.83
C ILE A 54 1.48 -0.70 2.80
N CYS A 55 1.86 -0.15 3.94
CA CYS A 55 2.55 1.13 4.02
C CYS A 55 3.97 0.96 3.46
N PRO A 56 4.27 1.48 2.24
CA PRO A 56 5.63 1.45 1.75
C PRO A 56 6.45 2.43 2.59
N ASP A 57 7.59 2.02 3.12
CA ASP A 57 8.56 2.93 3.72
C ASP A 57 9.11 3.85 2.62
N ILE A 58 8.55 5.06 2.50
CA ILE A 58 9.01 6.06 1.54
C ILE A 58 10.31 6.69 2.10
N ILE A 59 11.45 6.16 1.65
CA ILE A 59 12.75 6.77 1.94
C ILE A 59 12.99 7.87 0.90
N CYS A 60 12.84 9.13 1.30
CA CYS A 60 13.21 10.27 0.47
C CYS A 60 14.66 10.67 0.80
N PHE A 61 15.59 10.37 -0.11
CA PHE A 61 16.95 10.91 -0.03
C PHE A 61 16.92 12.38 -0.48
N LEU A 62 17.11 13.32 0.44
CA LEU A 62 17.52 14.67 0.08
C LEU A 62 19.03 14.65 -0.17
N VAL A 63 19.42 14.70 -1.44
CA VAL A 63 20.80 15.03 -1.82
C VAL A 63 20.92 16.56 -1.76
N PRO A 64 21.92 17.13 -1.06
CA PRO A 64 22.21 18.55 -1.15
C PRO A 64 22.34 18.96 -2.62
N ALA A 65 21.75 20.09 -2.99
CA ALA A 65 22.05 20.67 -4.30
C ALA A 65 23.57 20.92 -4.36
N GLU A 66 24.22 20.44 -5.41
CA GLU A 66 25.57 20.92 -5.74
C GLU A 66 25.44 22.43 -5.97
N ASP A 67 26.22 23.22 -5.22
CA ASP A 67 26.35 24.65 -5.51
C ASP A 67 26.93 24.74 -6.92
N ASP A 68 26.22 25.41 -7.83
CA ASP A 68 26.63 25.64 -9.22
C ASP A 68 27.82 26.60 -9.23
N ASP A 69 29.00 26.10 -8.82
CA ASP A 69 30.28 26.74 -9.07
C ASP A 69 30.52 26.68 -10.58
N LYS A 70 30.01 27.71 -11.26
CA LYS A 70 30.25 27.97 -12.67
C LYS A 70 31.75 28.08 -12.93
N ASP A 71 32.30 27.13 -13.67
CA ASP A 71 33.39 27.42 -14.60
C ASP A 71 33.33 26.52 -15.85
N SER A 72 32.81 27.13 -16.92
CA SER A 72 33.37 27.19 -18.29
C SER A 72 33.95 25.90 -18.92
N GLU A 73 33.22 25.29 -19.87
CA GLU A 73 33.55 25.29 -21.31
C GLU A 73 32.62 24.36 -22.13
N THR A 74 31.91 25.01 -23.06
CA THR A 74 31.44 24.60 -24.39
C THR A 74 31.29 23.11 -24.75
N ASP A 75 30.05 22.69 -25.00
CA ASP A 75 29.76 21.97 -26.26
C ASP A 75 28.35 22.31 -26.75
N GLU A 76 28.30 22.70 -28.02
CA GLU A 76 27.14 23.19 -28.74
C GLU A 76 26.17 22.05 -29.04
N ASP A 77 24.89 22.18 -28.65
CA ASP A 77 23.80 21.69 -29.49
C ASP A 77 22.48 22.42 -29.18
N GLN A 78 22.12 23.33 -30.09
CA GLN A 78 20.85 24.02 -30.10
C GLN A 78 19.71 23.09 -30.53
N ALA A 79 18.68 22.94 -29.70
CA ALA A 79 17.31 22.74 -30.19
C ALA A 79 16.26 23.33 -29.22
N ARG A 80 16.23 24.66 -29.17
CA ARG A 80 15.06 25.56 -29.04
C ARG A 80 13.71 24.92 -28.68
N THR A 81 13.20 25.23 -27.48
CA THR A 81 11.78 25.66 -27.31
C THR A 81 11.72 26.84 -26.34
N GLN A 82 11.54 28.05 -26.88
CA GLN A 82 11.26 29.25 -26.10
C GLN A 82 9.75 29.37 -25.92
N SER A 83 9.26 29.41 -24.68
CA SER A 83 7.91 29.89 -24.37
C SER A 83 8.02 31.33 -23.86
N VAL A 84 7.46 32.27 -24.63
CA VAL A 84 7.39 33.69 -24.27
C VAL A 84 6.08 33.92 -23.53
N VAL A 85 6.16 34.34 -22.26
CA VAL A 85 5.02 34.95 -21.56
C VAL A 85 5.24 36.46 -21.56
N ASN A 86 4.43 37.18 -22.34
CA ASN A 86 4.37 38.64 -22.29
C ASN A 86 3.52 39.05 -21.08
N GLY A 87 4.03 40.00 -20.29
CA GLY A 87 3.25 40.85 -19.40
C GLY A 87 2.77 42.12 -20.10
#